data_AF-A0A804I613-F1
#
_entry.id   AF-A0A804I613-F1
#
_cell.length_a   1.000
_cell.length_b   1.000
_cell.length_c   1.000
_cell.angle_alpha   90.00
_cell.angle_beta   90.00
_cell.angle_gamma   90.00
#
_symmetry.space_group_name_H-M   'P 1'
#
loop_
_entity.id
_entity.type
_entity.pdbx_description
1 polymer ?
#
loop_
_entity_poly.entity_id
_entity_poly.type
_entity_poly.pdbx_seq_one_letter_code
_entity_poly.pdbx_strand_id
1 'polypeptide(L)' 'MLGLATIHGVIVALAVAVLWAGASAAFFEPFNVSYDHRAIITGGKRRMLISAEIHYPRATPHV' A
#
# COMPACT_ATOMS: atom_id res chain seq x y z
N MET A 1 -33.67 28.83 7.22
CA MET A 1 -33.73 27.59 6.43
C MET A 1 -32.38 27.15 5.84
N LEU A 2 -31.36 28.03 5.76
CA LEU A 2 -30.02 27.65 5.25
C LEU A 2 -29.19 26.74 6.19
N GLY A 3 -29.41 26.75 7.50
CA GLY A 3 -28.54 26.07 8.49
C GLY A 3 -28.60 24.54 8.47
N LEU A 4 -29.77 23.96 8.22
CA LEU A 4 -29.92 22.50 8.19
C LEU A 4 -29.27 21.89 6.94
N ALA A 5 -29.42 22.54 5.77
CA ALA A 5 -28.79 22.10 4.53
C ALA A 5 -27.26 22.16 4.58
N THR A 6 -26.70 23.17 5.27
CA THR A 6 -25.25 23.27 5.48
C THR A 6 -24.72 22.18 6.40
N ILE A 7 -25.45 21.85 7.48
CA ILE A 7 -25.08 20.75 8.38
C ILE A 7 -25.08 19.41 7.65
N HIS A 8 -26.10 19.13 6.83
CA HIS A 8 -26.14 17.90 6.02
C HIS A 8 -24.98 17.83 5.02
N GLY A 9 -24.65 18.93 4.35
CA GLY A 9 -23.50 18.99 3.43
C GLY A 9 -22.17 18.70 4.13
N VAL A 10 -21.97 19.25 5.33
CA VAL A 10 -20.76 18.98 6.15
C VAL A 10 -20.70 17.50 6.57
N ILE A 11 -21.82 16.92 7.01
CA ILE A 11 -21.88 15.50 7.39
C ILE A 11 -21.52 14.60 6.20
N VAL A 12 -22.07 14.87 5.02
CA VAL A 12 -21.75 14.10 3.80
C VAL A 12 -20.28 14.26 3.42
N ALA A 13 -19.72 15.48 3.47
CA ALA A 13 -18.32 15.71 3.16
C ALA A 13 -17.38 14.97 4.13
N LEU A 14 -17.69 14.96 5.43
CA LEU A 14 -16.93 14.22 6.43
C LEU A 14 -17.06 12.70 6.23
N ALA A 15 -18.25 12.20 5.94
CA ALA A 15 -18.45 10.77 5.66
C ALA A 15 -17.65 10.33 4.42
N VAL A 16 -17.66 11.14 3.36
CA VAL A 16 -16.85 10.90 2.16
C VAL A 16 -15.35 10.92 2.49
N ALA A 17 -14.87 11.92 3.24
CA ALA A 17 -13.46 12.00 3.63
C ALA A 17 -13.01 10.78 4.46
N VAL A 18 -13.83 10.30 5.38
CA VAL A 18 -13.56 9.10 6.19
C VAL A 18 -13.51 7.84 5.33
N LEU A 19 -14.47 7.67 4.41
CA LEU A 19 -14.50 6.55 3.47
C LEU A 19 -13.27 6.55 2.55
N TRP A 20 -12.87 7.72 2.05
CA TRP A 20 -11.65 7.86 1.24
C TRP A 20 -10.37 7.54 2.02
N ALA A 21 -10.25 8.01 3.25
CA ALA A 21 -9.10 7.70 4.11
C ALA A 21 -9.00 6.20 4.44
N GLY A 22 -10.13 5.55 4.70
CA GLY A 22 -10.18 4.09 4.90
C GLY A 22 -9.82 3.31 3.64
N ALA A 23 -10.30 3.75 2.47
CA ALA A 23 -9.98 3.12 1.20
C ALA A 23 -8.50 3.27 0.83
N SER A 24 -7.90 4.45 1.03
CA SER A 24 -6.48 4.69 0.71
C SER A 24 -5.52 3.88 1.59
N ALA A 25 -5.87 3.67 2.86
CA ALA A 25 -5.09 2.84 3.78
C ALA A 25 -5.00 1.36 3.34
N ALA A 26 -6.00 0.85 2.61
CA ALA A 26 -6.00 -0.51 2.09
C ALA A 26 -4.98 -0.75 0.95
N PHE A 27 -4.45 0.31 0.33
CA PHE A 27 -3.45 0.22 -0.75
C PHE A 27 -2.01 0.32 -0.24
N PHE A 28 -1.80 0.51 1.06
CA PHE A 28 -0.48 0.55 1.67
C PHE A 28 -0.14 -0.80 2.31
N GLU A 29 0.42 -1.73 1.54
CA GLU A 29 1.08 -2.91 2.12
C GLU A 29 2.45 -2.46 2.66
N PRO A 30 2.83 -2.78 3.92
CA PRO A 30 4.11 -2.35 4.46
C PRO A 30 5.26 -2.87 3.57
N PHE A 31 6.03 -1.98 2.96
CA PHE A 31 7.19 -2.33 2.11
C PHE A 31 8.39 -2.86 2.91
N ASN A 32 8.18 -3.20 4.18
CA ASN A 32 9.23 -3.61 5.09
C ASN A 32 9.80 -4.95 4.65
N VAL A 33 11.12 -4.96 4.54
CA VAL A 33 11.93 -6.16 4.40
C VAL A 33 12.67 -6.34 5.71
N SER A 34 12.48 -7.48 6.35
CA SER A 34 13.19 -7.88 7.57
C SER A 34 13.46 -9.37 7.54
N TYR A 35 14.00 -9.92 8.62
CA TYR A 35 14.28 -11.34 8.75
C TYR A 35 14.16 -11.76 10.21
N ASP A 36 13.92 -13.05 10.41
CA ASP A 36 14.09 -13.70 11.71
C ASP A 36 14.95 -14.96 11.57
N HIS A 37 14.99 -15.79 12.61
CA HIS A 37 15.76 -17.03 12.61
C HIS A 37 15.31 -18.05 11.55
N ARG A 38 14.16 -17.85 10.90
CA ARG A 38 13.56 -18.82 9.97
C ARG A 38 13.57 -18.36 8.53
N ALA A 39 13.23 -17.10 8.24
CA ALA A 39 13.08 -16.63 6.86
C ALA A 39 13.19 -15.11 6.71
N ILE A 40 13.34 -14.68 5.45
CA ILE A 40 13.10 -13.28 5.06
C ILE A 40 11.59 -13.02 5.11
N ILE A 41 11.25 -11.84 5.65
CA ILE A 41 9.89 -11.35 5.80
C ILE A 41 9.70 -10.18 4.84
N THR A 42 8.77 -10.32 3.90
CA THR A 42 8.36 -9.26 2.97
C THR A 42 6.86 -9.03 3.08
N GLY A 43 6.42 -7.78 3.24
CA GLY A 43 5.01 -7.46 3.44
C GLY A 43 4.42 -8.09 4.72
N GLY A 44 5.24 -8.25 5.76
CA GLY A 44 4.83 -8.88 7.02
C GLY A 44 4.66 -10.41 6.96
N LYS A 45 4.99 -11.05 5.83
CA LYS A 45 4.85 -12.51 5.65
C LYS A 45 6.22 -13.15 5.42
N ARG A 46 6.49 -14.28 6.10
CA ARG A 46 7.68 -15.12 5.82
C ARG A 46 7.54 -15.72 4.42
N ARG A 47 8.57 -15.59 3.60
CA ARG A 47 8.59 -16.14 2.24
C ARG A 47 9.81 -17.05 2.05
N MET A 48 9.62 -18.14 1.31
CA MET A 48 10.73 -18.84 0.67
C MET A 48 11.04 -18.09 -0.62
N LEU A 49 12.24 -17.51 -0.71
CA LEU A 49 12.68 -16.81 -1.91
C LEU A 49 13.39 -17.79 -2.84
N ILE A 50 12.93 -17.84 -4.10
CA ILE A 50 13.64 -18.51 -5.19
C ILE A 50 14.24 -17.41 -6.04
N SER A 51 15.57 -17.35 -6.10
CA SER A 51 16.30 -16.34 -6.86
C SER A 51 17.06 -16.96 -8.03
N ALA A 52 17.40 -16.11 -9.01
CA ALA A 52 18.28 -16.42 -10.12
C ALA A 52 19.28 -15.28 -10.30
N GLU A 53 20.41 -15.57 -10.93
CA GLU A 53 21.44 -14.56 -11.23
C GLU A 53 21.21 -13.98 -12.63
N ILE A 54 21.22 -12.64 -12.72
CA ILE A 54 21.35 -11.91 -13.98
C ILE A 54 22.52 -10.96 -13.84
N HIS A 55 23.57 -11.20 -14.61
CA HIS A 55 24.72 -10.31 -14.67
C HIS A 55 24.44 -9.20 -15.68
N TYR A 56 24.00 -8.03 -15.20
CA TYR A 56 23.55 -6.92 -16.06
C TYR A 56 24.54 -6.54 -17.20
N PRO A 57 25.87 -6.49 -16.99
CA PRO A 57 26.82 -6.25 -18.08
C PRO A 57 26.84 -7.28 -19.22
N ARG A 58 26.25 -8.47 -19.01
CA ARG A 58 26.13 -9.55 -20.02
C ARG A 58 24.76 -9.55 -20.71
N ALA A 59 23.88 -8.60 -20.38
CA ALA A 59 22.60 -8.42 -21.05
C ALA A 59 22.62 -7.11 -21.85
N THR A 60 22.03 -7.13 -23.05
CA THR A 60 21.78 -5.92 -23.81
C THR A 60 20.41 -5.39 -23.43
N PRO A 61 20.27 -4.13 -22.94
CA PRO A 61 18.96 -3.51 -22.78
C PRO A 61 18.25 -3.51 -24.13
N HIS A 62 17.02 -4.04 -24.18
CA HIS A 62 16.17 -3.83 -25.34
C HIS A 62 15.53 -2.44 -25.22
N VAL A 63 15.55 -1.68 -26.30
CA VAL A 63 14.91 -0.35 -26.42
C VAL A 63 13.57 -0.47 -27.11
#